data_AF-A0A1E4EIE3-F1
#
_entry.id   AF-A0A1E4EIE3-F1
#
_cell.length_a   1.000
_cell.length_b   1.000
_cell.length_c   1.000
_cell.angle_alpha   90.00
_cell.angle_beta   90.00
_cell.angle_gamma   90.00
#
_symmetry.space_group_name_H-M   'P 1'
#
loop_
_entity.id
_entity.type
_entity.pdbx_description
1 polymer ?
#
loop_
_entity_poly.entity_id
_entity_poly.type
_entity_poly.pdbx_seq_one_letter_code
_entity_poly.pdbx_strand_id
1 'polypeptide(L)'
;MYGSRVIPLLKAIGRSLPLIQGISGIDDRVKRLVGAEKRQPNGILFELLVAASYRRAGAVVAFRLETPGQRKTHDLDVTIGGILYAVECKRMETSGYGEQERMRMRVLWRPASELLEKMGLSVFVDVTFQIPIAEVHERYLLERTEQWLSSKLPSLLWQDEFARGTIGEMDLAPLQSVLETDDVLISGTRVLELLTGHYRRHENHIQGVRFKYGASPRYMHECDQAIVLRWKCIAEASVNAKAKDVVAKLAQATEQLPNDRPGVVHIGLEAVEGDESEAARIARVLKSLEKFDPRDKPLEFVYVHYFLPDSPPEGGWDFEERVDWRRLSGTSRMPLDPAMLVIPPDDE
;
A
#
# COMPACT_ATOMS: atom_id res chain seq x y z
N MET A 1 9.89 -2.66 -8.38
CA MET A 1 10.48 -3.47 -7.30
C MET A 1 9.35 -4.21 -6.58
N TYR A 2 8.93 -5.37 -7.10
CA TYR A 2 7.77 -6.12 -6.58
C TYR A 2 8.16 -7.22 -5.58
N GLY A 3 9.46 -7.44 -5.36
CA GLY A 3 9.97 -8.52 -4.51
C GLY A 3 9.43 -8.44 -3.08
N SER A 4 9.45 -7.25 -2.49
CA SER A 4 8.93 -7.00 -1.14
C SER A 4 7.43 -7.25 -0.97
N ARG A 5 6.66 -7.15 -2.05
CA ARG A 5 5.20 -7.42 -2.03
C ARG A 5 4.86 -8.90 -2.15
N VAL A 6 5.80 -9.71 -2.64
CA VAL A 6 5.53 -11.11 -3.04
C VAL A 6 6.31 -12.10 -2.18
N ILE A 7 7.62 -11.88 -2.02
CA ILE A 7 8.52 -12.82 -1.33
C ILE A 7 8.06 -13.08 0.12
N PRO A 8 7.72 -12.07 0.94
CA PRO A 8 7.28 -12.31 2.32
C PRO A 8 6.01 -13.16 2.39
N LEU A 9 5.03 -12.87 1.53
CA LEU A 9 3.77 -13.61 1.49
C LEU A 9 3.98 -15.07 1.10
N LEU A 10 4.78 -15.33 0.06
CA LEU A 10 5.11 -16.69 -0.37
C LEU A 10 5.94 -17.44 0.68
N LYS A 11 6.86 -16.75 1.38
CA LYS A 11 7.63 -17.33 2.49
C LYS A 11 6.69 -17.72 3.65
N ALA A 12 5.72 -16.88 3.99
CA ALA A 12 4.74 -17.16 5.04
C ALA A 12 3.82 -18.35 4.69
N ILE A 13 3.33 -18.41 3.44
CA ILE A 13 2.57 -19.55 2.93
C ILE A 13 3.43 -20.82 2.93
N GLY A 14 4.67 -20.75 2.45
CA GLY A 14 5.61 -21.87 2.39
C GLY A 14 5.90 -22.47 3.78
N ARG A 15 6.15 -21.62 4.79
CA ARG A 15 6.31 -22.06 6.19
C ARG A 15 5.06 -22.78 6.73
N SER A 16 3.89 -22.38 6.26
CA SER A 16 2.60 -22.93 6.71
C SER A 16 2.07 -24.05 5.80
N LEU A 17 2.84 -24.49 4.79
CA LEU A 17 2.38 -25.43 3.78
C LEU A 17 1.82 -26.74 4.39
N PRO A 18 2.47 -27.37 5.39
CA PRO A 18 1.92 -28.59 6.01
C PRO A 18 0.55 -28.37 6.67
N LEU A 19 0.30 -27.17 7.21
CA LEU A 19 -0.97 -26.82 7.84
C LEU A 19 -2.07 -26.56 6.81
N ILE A 20 -1.72 -25.90 5.69
CA ILE A 20 -2.63 -25.51 4.62
C ILE A 20 -3.08 -26.75 3.81
N GLN A 21 -2.18 -27.69 3.55
CA GLN A 21 -2.49 -28.92 2.79
C GLN A 21 -3.59 -29.77 3.41
N GLY A 22 -3.78 -29.69 4.73
CA GLY A 22 -4.85 -30.41 5.44
C GLY A 22 -6.20 -29.68 5.48
N ILE A 23 -6.33 -28.50 4.87
CA ILE A 23 -7.57 -27.71 4.91
C ILE A 23 -8.53 -28.20 3.82
N SER A 24 -9.77 -28.52 4.21
CA SER A 24 -10.81 -28.89 3.24
C SER A 24 -11.05 -27.77 2.22
N GLY A 25 -11.11 -28.12 0.93
CA GLY A 25 -11.33 -27.17 -0.17
C GLY A 25 -10.07 -26.43 -0.66
N ILE A 26 -8.88 -26.76 -0.16
CA ILE A 26 -7.63 -26.11 -0.58
C ILE A 26 -7.31 -26.31 -2.07
N ASP A 27 -7.55 -27.51 -2.62
CA ASP A 27 -7.23 -27.81 -4.01
C ASP A 27 -7.98 -26.90 -4.98
N ASP A 28 -9.25 -26.62 -4.71
CA ASP A 28 -10.06 -25.74 -5.54
C ASP A 28 -9.62 -24.28 -5.42
N ARG A 29 -9.18 -23.84 -4.23
CA ARG A 29 -8.57 -22.52 -4.05
C ARG A 29 -7.25 -22.38 -4.82
N VAL A 30 -6.37 -23.36 -4.76
CA VAL A 30 -5.10 -23.35 -5.50
C VAL A 30 -5.36 -23.38 -7.02
N LYS A 31 -6.32 -24.20 -7.49
CA LYS A 31 -6.71 -24.21 -8.91
C LYS A 31 -7.21 -22.84 -9.41
N ARG A 32 -7.97 -22.10 -8.60
CA ARG A 32 -8.38 -20.72 -8.93
C ARG A 32 -7.20 -19.78 -9.02
N LEU A 33 -6.28 -19.85 -8.05
CA LEU A 33 -5.08 -19.02 -7.98
C LEU A 33 -4.23 -19.12 -9.25
N VAL A 34 -4.00 -20.33 -9.76
CA VAL A 34 -3.20 -20.56 -10.99
C VAL A 34 -4.03 -20.52 -12.27
N GLY A 35 -5.36 -20.56 -12.15
CA GLY A 35 -6.33 -20.63 -13.24
C GLY A 35 -7.06 -19.30 -13.46
N ALA A 36 -8.34 -19.27 -13.08
CA ALA A 36 -9.26 -18.17 -13.38
C ALA A 36 -8.85 -16.81 -12.77
N GLU A 37 -8.15 -16.82 -11.63
CA GLU A 37 -7.80 -15.61 -10.88
C GLU A 37 -6.31 -15.27 -10.94
N LYS A 38 -5.56 -15.90 -11.83
CA LYS A 38 -4.11 -15.65 -12.01
C LYS A 38 -3.74 -14.19 -12.28
N ARG A 39 -4.69 -13.37 -12.74
CA ARG A 39 -4.49 -11.93 -12.99
C ARG A 39 -4.66 -11.06 -11.73
N GLN A 40 -5.31 -11.57 -10.69
CA GLN A 40 -5.56 -10.88 -9.41
C GLN A 40 -5.39 -11.85 -8.23
N PRO A 41 -4.18 -12.43 -8.04
CA PRO A 41 -3.96 -13.51 -7.07
C PRO A 41 -4.03 -13.04 -5.61
N ASN A 42 -3.94 -11.73 -5.35
CA ASN A 42 -3.77 -11.17 -4.01
C ASN A 42 -4.93 -11.51 -3.06
N GLY A 43 -6.16 -11.65 -3.58
CA GLY A 43 -7.31 -12.09 -2.79
C GLY A 43 -7.12 -13.50 -2.22
N ILE A 44 -6.87 -14.47 -3.10
CA ILE A 44 -6.64 -15.86 -2.69
C ILE A 44 -5.38 -16.00 -1.82
N LEU A 45 -4.30 -15.29 -2.13
CA LEU A 45 -3.10 -15.28 -1.28
C LEU A 45 -3.41 -14.80 0.14
N PHE A 46 -4.26 -13.78 0.28
CA PHE A 46 -4.71 -13.28 1.57
C PHE A 46 -5.59 -14.30 2.31
N GLU A 47 -6.53 -14.96 1.62
CA GLU A 47 -7.33 -16.05 2.19
C GLU A 47 -6.45 -17.20 2.73
N LEU A 48 -5.42 -17.60 1.96
CA LEU A 48 -4.47 -18.65 2.36
C LEU A 48 -3.70 -18.26 3.64
N LEU A 49 -3.28 -16.99 3.74
CA LEU A 49 -2.58 -16.47 4.92
C LEU A 49 -3.49 -16.45 6.16
N VAL A 50 -4.73 -16.01 6.02
CA VAL A 50 -5.73 -16.02 7.10
C VAL A 50 -6.03 -17.45 7.56
N ALA A 51 -6.28 -18.36 6.61
CA ALA A 51 -6.53 -19.77 6.90
C ALA A 51 -5.35 -20.43 7.62
N ALA A 52 -4.11 -20.16 7.17
CA ALA A 52 -2.89 -20.62 7.82
C ALA A 52 -2.78 -20.12 9.26
N SER A 53 -3.10 -18.84 9.51
CA SER A 53 -3.05 -18.26 10.86
C SER A 53 -4.05 -18.94 11.81
N TYR A 54 -5.28 -19.17 11.37
CA TYR A 54 -6.25 -19.94 12.16
C TYR A 54 -5.80 -21.39 12.42
N ARG A 55 -5.18 -22.06 11.45
CA ARG A 55 -4.60 -23.40 11.67
C ARG A 55 -3.49 -23.39 12.70
N ARG A 56 -2.61 -22.37 12.69
CA ARG A 56 -1.57 -22.19 13.72
C ARG A 56 -2.17 -21.99 15.11
N ALA A 57 -3.29 -21.28 15.20
CA ALA A 57 -4.04 -21.10 16.45
C ALA A 57 -4.84 -22.36 16.89
N GLY A 58 -4.70 -23.49 16.20
CA GLY A 58 -5.36 -24.75 16.55
C GLY A 58 -6.80 -24.88 16.06
N ALA A 59 -7.26 -23.99 15.18
CA ALA A 59 -8.62 -24.05 14.64
C ALA A 59 -8.79 -25.18 13.60
N VAL A 60 -10.02 -25.67 13.45
CA VAL A 60 -10.43 -26.43 12.26
C VAL A 60 -10.91 -25.44 11.21
N VAL A 61 -10.34 -25.50 10.01
CA VAL A 61 -10.61 -24.55 8.92
C VAL A 61 -11.08 -25.31 7.69
N ALA A 62 -12.04 -24.74 6.96
CA ALA A 62 -12.46 -25.20 5.65
C ALA A 62 -12.74 -24.02 4.71
N PHE A 63 -12.26 -24.10 3.48
CA PHE A 63 -12.63 -23.16 2.42
C PHE A 63 -14.04 -23.47 1.92
N ARG A 64 -14.87 -22.43 1.77
CA ARG A 64 -16.19 -22.58 1.16
C ARG A 64 -16.04 -22.74 -0.35
N LEU A 65 -16.70 -23.76 -0.88
CA LEU A 65 -16.83 -23.95 -2.33
C LEU A 65 -17.84 -22.94 -2.87
N GLU A 66 -17.41 -22.12 -3.83
CA GLU A 66 -18.33 -21.26 -4.56
C GLU A 66 -19.19 -22.11 -5.50
N THR A 67 -20.51 -21.98 -5.40
CA THR A 67 -21.44 -22.69 -6.28
C THR A 67 -21.92 -21.73 -7.38
N PRO A 68 -21.73 -22.04 -8.67
CA PRO A 68 -22.22 -21.21 -9.76
C PRO A 68 -23.72 -20.91 -9.62
N GLY A 69 -24.10 -19.64 -9.77
CA GLY A 69 -25.50 -19.19 -9.67
C GLY A 69 -25.99 -18.92 -8.23
N GLN A 70 -25.18 -19.17 -7.20
CA GLN A 70 -25.47 -18.74 -5.83
C GLN A 70 -24.86 -17.36 -5.53
N ARG A 71 -25.48 -16.63 -4.60
CA ARG A 71 -24.93 -15.37 -4.08
C ARG A 71 -23.58 -15.65 -3.42
N LYS A 72 -22.59 -14.78 -3.63
CA LYS A 72 -21.30 -14.86 -2.94
C LYS A 72 -21.52 -14.92 -1.43
N THR A 73 -20.88 -15.89 -0.79
CA THR A 73 -20.88 -16.12 0.66
C THR A 73 -19.49 -15.90 1.21
N HIS A 74 -19.36 -16.03 2.53
CA HIS A 74 -18.08 -15.98 3.24
C HIS A 74 -17.04 -16.98 2.71
N ASP A 75 -15.76 -16.66 2.89
CA ASP A 75 -14.63 -17.44 2.35
C ASP A 75 -14.29 -18.71 3.14
N LEU A 76 -14.31 -18.65 4.48
CA LEU A 76 -13.86 -19.74 5.36
C LEU A 76 -14.88 -20.08 6.45
N ASP A 77 -15.11 -21.37 6.68
CA ASP A 77 -15.68 -21.86 7.93
C ASP A 77 -14.52 -22.14 8.91
N VAL A 78 -14.57 -21.54 10.10
CA VAL A 78 -13.52 -21.69 11.12
C VAL A 78 -14.15 -22.12 12.44
N THR A 79 -13.72 -23.27 12.96
CA THR A 79 -14.11 -23.72 14.31
C THR A 79 -12.94 -23.56 15.27
N ILE A 80 -13.10 -22.67 16.26
CA ILE A 80 -12.12 -22.46 17.34
C ILE A 80 -12.83 -22.27 18.67
N GLY A 81 -12.31 -22.87 19.74
CA GLY A 81 -12.93 -22.79 21.06
C GLY A 81 -14.37 -23.33 21.11
N GLY A 82 -14.73 -24.25 20.21
CA GLY A 82 -16.09 -24.81 20.09
C GLY A 82 -17.09 -23.92 19.35
N ILE A 83 -16.68 -22.76 18.84
CA ILE A 83 -17.54 -21.84 18.09
C ILE A 83 -17.21 -21.94 16.61
N LEU A 84 -18.25 -22.07 15.78
CA LEU A 84 -18.16 -22.03 14.32
C LEU A 84 -18.38 -20.60 13.82
N TYR A 85 -17.33 -20.00 13.29
CA TYR A 85 -17.34 -18.67 12.68
C TYR A 85 -17.45 -18.76 11.15
N ALA A 86 -18.21 -17.82 10.58
CA ALA A 86 -18.12 -17.47 9.16
C ALA A 86 -17.06 -16.37 9.00
N VAL A 87 -15.96 -16.67 8.30
CA VAL A 87 -14.86 -15.72 8.10
C VAL A 87 -14.81 -15.24 6.66
N GLU A 88 -14.80 -13.93 6.49
CA GLU A 88 -14.76 -13.25 5.20
C GLU A 88 -13.45 -12.48 5.03
N CYS A 89 -12.78 -12.64 3.89
CA CYS A 89 -11.47 -12.06 3.61
C CYS A 89 -11.57 -11.04 2.47
N LYS A 90 -11.20 -9.80 2.71
CA LYS A 90 -11.10 -8.76 1.67
C LYS A 90 -9.69 -8.19 1.59
N ARG A 91 -8.99 -8.54 0.52
CA ARG A 91 -7.74 -7.86 0.14
C ARG A 91 -8.05 -6.59 -0.64
N MET A 92 -7.61 -5.45 -0.14
CA MET A 92 -7.66 -4.18 -0.83
C MET A 92 -6.26 -3.81 -1.32
N GLU A 93 -6.14 -3.53 -2.61
CA GLU A 93 -4.97 -2.83 -3.15
C GLU A 93 -4.93 -1.38 -2.62
N THR A 94 -4.00 -0.56 -3.13
CA THR A 94 -4.00 0.88 -2.87
C THR A 94 -5.37 1.51 -3.10
N SER A 95 -5.74 2.50 -2.28
CA SER A 95 -7.05 3.14 -2.36
C SER A 95 -7.31 3.71 -3.76
N GLY A 96 -8.53 3.55 -4.28
CA GLY A 96 -8.89 4.10 -5.60
C GLY A 96 -8.72 5.63 -5.64
N TYR A 97 -8.95 6.29 -4.51
CA TYR A 97 -8.72 7.72 -4.34
C TYR A 97 -7.22 8.09 -4.41
N GLY A 98 -6.33 7.33 -3.75
CA GLY A 98 -4.89 7.56 -3.82
C GLY A 98 -4.33 7.38 -5.23
N GLU A 99 -4.84 6.42 -6.00
CA GLU A 99 -4.50 6.27 -7.42
C GLU A 99 -4.96 7.50 -8.24
N GLN A 100 -6.14 8.04 -7.97
CA GLN A 100 -6.62 9.27 -8.61
C GLN A 100 -5.73 10.47 -8.29
N GLU A 101 -5.28 10.62 -7.04
CA GLU A 101 -4.31 11.65 -6.66
C GLU A 101 -2.98 11.49 -7.41
N ARG A 102 -2.43 10.28 -7.50
CA ARG A 102 -1.20 9.98 -8.27
C ARG A 102 -1.35 10.29 -9.76
N MET A 103 -2.50 9.97 -10.35
CA MET A 103 -2.78 10.30 -11.75
C MET A 103 -2.88 11.81 -11.96
N ARG A 104 -3.61 12.53 -11.08
CA ARG A 104 -3.73 13.99 -11.17
C ARG A 104 -2.39 14.69 -10.95
N MET A 105 -1.55 14.22 -10.02
CA MET A 105 -0.23 14.82 -9.83
C MET A 105 0.67 14.70 -11.06
N ARG A 106 0.60 13.59 -11.80
CA ARG A 106 1.33 13.47 -13.07
C ARG A 106 0.89 14.53 -14.10
N VAL A 107 -0.41 14.84 -14.15
CA VAL A 107 -0.93 15.91 -15.01
C VAL A 107 -0.46 17.29 -14.55
N LEU A 108 -0.54 17.57 -13.24
CA LEU A 108 -0.13 18.85 -12.65
C LEU A 108 1.38 19.12 -12.79
N TRP A 109 2.20 18.09 -12.65
CA TRP A 109 3.66 18.23 -12.69
C TRP A 109 4.22 18.34 -14.12
N ARG A 110 3.53 17.73 -15.09
CA ARG A 110 4.04 17.59 -16.46
C ARG A 110 4.57 18.89 -17.07
N PRO A 111 3.83 20.02 -17.08
CA PRO A 111 4.31 21.25 -17.73
C PRO A 111 5.60 21.80 -17.11
N ALA A 112 5.72 21.73 -15.78
CA ALA A 112 6.92 22.15 -15.07
C ALA A 112 8.11 21.23 -15.39
N SER A 113 7.89 19.90 -15.38
CA SER A 113 8.95 18.93 -15.71
C SER A 113 9.46 19.10 -17.15
N GLU A 114 8.58 19.33 -18.13
CA GLU A 114 8.96 19.53 -19.53
C GLU A 114 9.74 20.85 -19.73
N LEU A 115 9.42 21.89 -18.97
CA LEU A 115 10.17 23.15 -18.97
C LEU A 115 11.60 22.93 -18.44
N LEU A 116 11.73 22.29 -17.28
CA LEU A 116 13.03 21.99 -16.65
C LEU A 116 13.89 21.06 -17.51
N GLU A 117 13.28 20.07 -18.14
CA GLU A 117 13.94 19.15 -19.06
C GLU A 117 14.57 19.89 -20.24
N LYS A 118 13.78 20.76 -20.90
CA LYS A 118 14.22 21.58 -22.05
C LYS A 118 15.35 22.53 -21.70
N MET A 119 15.37 23.03 -20.46
CA MET A 119 16.44 23.91 -19.96
C MET A 119 17.70 23.14 -19.53
N GLY A 120 17.65 21.80 -19.48
CA GLY A 120 18.78 20.99 -19.02
C GLY A 120 19.09 21.14 -17.52
N LEU A 121 18.11 21.59 -16.73
CA LEU A 121 18.30 21.80 -15.28
C LEU A 121 18.02 20.53 -14.49
N SER A 122 18.89 20.23 -13.53
CA SER A 122 18.64 19.23 -12.51
C SER A 122 17.98 19.89 -11.30
N VAL A 123 16.79 19.42 -10.93
CA VAL A 123 15.94 20.12 -9.97
C VAL A 123 15.28 19.14 -9.01
N PHE A 124 15.25 19.54 -7.74
CA PHE A 124 14.45 18.90 -6.72
C PHE A 124 13.32 19.83 -6.30
N VAL A 125 12.11 19.28 -6.24
CA VAL A 125 10.90 19.95 -5.77
C VAL A 125 10.30 19.12 -4.65
N ASP A 126 9.98 19.74 -3.53
CA ASP A 126 9.31 19.10 -2.39
C ASP A 126 8.06 19.91 -2.01
N VAL A 127 6.88 19.29 -2.11
CA VAL A 127 5.59 19.98 -1.92
C VAL A 127 4.68 19.22 -0.96
N THR A 128 4.15 19.94 0.02
CA THR A 128 3.05 19.46 0.88
C THR A 128 1.79 20.24 0.55
N PHE A 129 0.81 19.58 -0.06
CA PHE A 129 -0.51 20.14 -0.37
C PHE A 129 -1.43 20.10 0.86
N GLN A 130 -2.07 21.23 1.13
CA GLN A 130 -3.03 21.44 2.22
C GLN A 130 -4.48 21.23 1.77
N ILE A 131 -4.72 21.29 0.46
CA ILE A 131 -6.01 21.01 -0.18
C ILE A 131 -5.95 19.71 -1.00
N PRO A 132 -7.10 19.08 -1.32
CA PRO A 132 -7.14 17.91 -2.18
C PRO A 132 -6.46 18.18 -3.53
N ILE A 133 -5.70 17.21 -4.03
CA ILE A 133 -4.96 17.33 -5.29
C ILE A 133 -5.89 17.65 -6.49
N ALA A 134 -7.14 17.20 -6.43
CA ALA A 134 -8.16 17.48 -7.44
C ALA A 134 -8.54 18.98 -7.52
N GLU A 135 -8.36 19.74 -6.44
CA GLU A 135 -8.71 21.16 -6.33
C GLU A 135 -7.52 22.08 -6.70
N VAL A 136 -6.32 21.52 -6.84
CA VAL A 136 -5.13 22.28 -7.22
C VAL A 136 -5.24 22.75 -8.69
N HIS A 137 -5.03 24.05 -8.90
CA HIS A 137 -5.05 24.67 -10.22
C HIS A 137 -3.96 24.09 -11.14
N GLU A 138 -4.28 23.89 -12.43
CA GLU A 138 -3.42 23.16 -13.37
C GLU A 138 -2.05 23.77 -13.60
N ARG A 139 -1.96 25.10 -13.48
CA ARG A 139 -0.71 25.83 -13.66
C ARG A 139 0.08 26.02 -12.38
N TYR A 140 -0.42 25.57 -11.22
CA TYR A 140 0.16 25.91 -9.92
C TYR A 140 1.66 25.55 -9.82
N LEU A 141 2.05 24.31 -10.14
CA LEU A 141 3.45 23.90 -10.08
C LEU A 141 4.31 24.54 -11.17
N LEU A 142 3.73 24.83 -12.34
CA LEU A 142 4.41 25.56 -13.41
C LEU A 142 4.72 26.99 -12.97
N GLU A 143 3.75 27.70 -12.39
CA GLU A 143 3.91 29.08 -11.91
C GLU A 143 4.96 29.16 -10.80
N ARG A 144 5.00 28.19 -9.88
CA ARG A 144 6.08 28.10 -8.86
C ARG A 144 7.44 27.87 -9.49
N THR A 145 7.51 27.07 -10.55
CA THR A 145 8.75 26.82 -11.31
C THR A 145 9.20 28.09 -12.05
N GLU A 146 8.32 28.77 -12.76
CA GLU A 146 8.58 30.03 -13.46
C GLU A 146 9.04 31.14 -12.50
N GLN A 147 8.42 31.20 -11.32
CA GLN A 147 8.81 32.13 -10.26
C GLN A 147 10.24 31.87 -9.76
N TRP A 148 10.60 30.60 -9.50
CA TRP A 148 11.95 30.24 -9.10
C TRP A 148 12.98 30.59 -10.18
N LEU A 149 12.73 30.20 -11.43
CA LEU A 149 13.61 30.53 -12.56
C LEU A 149 13.82 32.04 -12.71
N SER A 150 12.76 32.83 -12.52
CA SER A 150 12.81 34.29 -12.59
C SER A 150 13.57 34.93 -11.41
N SER A 151 13.55 34.28 -10.24
CA SER A 151 14.22 34.78 -9.04
C SER A 151 15.75 34.73 -9.12
N LYS A 152 16.31 33.82 -9.95
CA LYS A 152 17.75 33.54 -10.06
C LYS A 152 18.41 33.14 -8.73
N LEU A 153 17.62 32.68 -7.77
CA LEU A 153 18.11 32.12 -6.51
C LEU A 153 18.38 30.62 -6.69
N PRO A 154 19.35 30.03 -5.96
CA PRO A 154 19.61 28.59 -6.01
C PRO A 154 18.40 27.75 -5.58
N SER A 155 17.52 28.34 -4.75
CA SER A 155 16.27 27.73 -4.31
C SER A 155 15.21 28.78 -3.99
N LEU A 156 13.93 28.40 -4.13
CA LEU A 156 12.76 29.16 -3.69
C LEU A 156 11.97 28.33 -2.66
N LEU A 157 11.61 28.95 -1.55
CA LEU A 157 10.62 28.43 -0.60
C LEU A 157 9.31 29.19 -0.77
N TRP A 158 8.18 28.51 -0.64
CA TRP A 158 6.88 29.15 -0.64
C TRP A 158 5.91 28.50 0.37
N GLN A 159 4.96 29.30 0.81
CA GLN A 159 3.82 28.87 1.58
C GLN A 159 2.61 29.74 1.22
N ASP A 160 1.51 29.09 0.87
CA ASP A 160 0.23 29.73 0.56
C ASP A 160 -0.94 28.88 1.11
N GLU A 161 -2.16 29.21 0.73
CA GLU A 161 -3.38 28.50 1.15
C GLU A 161 -3.52 27.09 0.53
N PHE A 162 -2.82 26.80 -0.57
CA PHE A 162 -2.89 25.53 -1.29
C PHE A 162 -1.82 24.55 -0.84
N ALA A 163 -0.58 25.04 -0.67
CA ALA A 163 0.58 24.21 -0.35
C ALA A 163 1.72 25.00 0.31
N ARG A 164 2.65 24.25 0.87
CA ARG A 164 4.00 24.70 1.21
C ARG A 164 5.00 23.87 0.42
N GLY A 165 6.08 24.47 -0.02
CA GLY A 165 7.10 23.72 -0.73
C GLY A 165 8.41 24.44 -0.94
N THR A 166 9.34 23.71 -1.52
CA THR A 166 10.64 24.20 -1.96
C THR A 166 10.96 23.65 -3.35
N ILE A 167 11.65 24.47 -4.14
CA ILE A 167 12.20 24.11 -5.45
C ILE A 167 13.63 24.65 -5.48
N GLY A 168 14.56 23.86 -6.00
CA GLY A 168 15.94 24.33 -6.15
C GLY A 168 16.77 23.40 -7.02
N GLU A 169 17.99 23.86 -7.26
CA GLU A 169 19.01 23.06 -7.94
C GLU A 169 19.27 21.76 -7.17
N MET A 170 19.48 20.67 -7.91
CA MET A 170 19.79 19.35 -7.35
C MET A 170 21.21 18.96 -7.72
N ASP A 171 21.97 18.56 -6.70
CA ASP A 171 23.33 18.04 -6.87
C ASP A 171 23.29 16.59 -7.36
N LEU A 172 23.90 16.33 -8.52
CA LEU A 172 24.01 14.98 -9.08
C LEU A 172 25.28 14.26 -8.64
N ALA A 173 26.24 14.95 -8.01
CA ALA A 173 27.55 14.39 -7.69
C ALA A 173 27.47 13.09 -6.86
N PRO A 174 26.57 12.93 -5.86
CA PRO A 174 26.47 11.67 -5.12
C PRO A 174 26.07 10.48 -6.01
N LEU A 175 25.12 10.68 -6.93
CA LEU A 175 24.72 9.63 -7.89
C LEU A 175 25.84 9.35 -8.89
N GLN A 176 26.44 10.40 -9.46
CA GLN A 176 27.50 10.28 -10.46
C GLN A 176 28.74 9.57 -9.89
N SER A 177 29.11 9.86 -8.65
CA SER A 177 30.24 9.19 -7.99
C SER A 177 30.02 7.69 -7.82
N VAL A 178 28.79 7.24 -7.54
CA VAL A 178 28.47 5.79 -7.50
C VAL A 178 28.53 5.19 -8.91
N LEU A 179 28.06 5.92 -9.91
CA LEU A 179 28.02 5.46 -11.30
C LEU A 179 29.41 5.31 -11.94
N GLU A 180 30.45 5.93 -11.38
CA GLU A 180 31.85 5.70 -11.80
C GLU A 180 32.31 4.25 -11.59
N THR A 181 31.74 3.55 -10.61
CA THR A 181 32.13 2.18 -10.24
C THR A 181 31.02 1.16 -10.43
N ASP A 182 29.76 1.57 -10.28
CA ASP A 182 28.62 0.66 -10.18
C ASP A 182 27.43 1.12 -11.00
N ASP A 183 26.83 0.19 -11.74
CA ASP A 183 25.55 0.40 -12.41
C ASP A 183 24.41 0.43 -11.36
N VAL A 184 23.57 1.47 -11.38
CA VAL A 184 22.46 1.64 -10.41
C VAL A 184 21.10 1.31 -11.04
N LEU A 185 20.25 0.55 -10.34
CA LEU A 185 18.92 0.19 -10.84
C LEU A 185 18.04 1.43 -11.02
N ILE A 186 17.59 1.72 -12.25
CA ILE A 186 16.85 2.95 -12.63
C ILE A 186 15.58 3.16 -11.80
N SER A 187 14.92 2.06 -11.42
CA SER A 187 13.66 2.05 -10.66
C SER A 187 13.86 1.74 -9.17
N GLY A 188 15.10 1.76 -8.69
CA GLY A 188 15.44 1.48 -7.30
C GLY A 188 15.34 2.71 -6.42
N THR A 189 15.05 2.48 -5.13
CA THR A 189 15.05 3.51 -4.08
C THR A 189 16.43 4.15 -3.86
N ARG A 190 17.52 3.44 -4.23
CA ARG A 190 18.89 3.96 -4.20
C ARG A 190 19.09 5.18 -5.08
N VAL A 191 18.44 5.27 -6.25
CA VAL A 191 18.53 6.46 -7.11
C VAL A 191 17.95 7.67 -6.39
N LEU A 192 16.77 7.51 -5.79
CA LEU A 192 16.12 8.59 -5.05
C LEU A 192 16.96 9.02 -3.85
N GLU A 193 17.46 8.07 -3.07
CA GLU A 193 18.34 8.37 -1.93
C GLU A 193 19.58 9.17 -2.36
N LEU A 194 20.25 8.78 -3.45
CA LEU A 194 21.43 9.49 -3.95
C LEU A 194 21.09 10.89 -4.46
N LEU A 195 19.90 11.08 -5.04
CA LEU A 195 19.44 12.39 -5.55
C LEU A 195 18.92 13.32 -4.45
N THR A 196 18.29 12.80 -3.40
CA THR A 196 17.67 13.61 -2.33
C THR A 196 18.51 13.64 -1.05
N GLY A 197 19.58 12.85 -0.99
CA GLY A 197 20.47 12.68 0.16
C GLY A 197 19.94 11.78 1.27
N HIS A 198 18.69 11.31 1.19
CA HIS A 198 18.10 10.43 2.20
C HIS A 198 16.93 9.62 1.64
N TYR A 199 16.89 8.36 2.05
CA TYR A 199 15.75 7.50 1.78
C TYR A 199 14.60 7.78 2.76
N ARG A 200 13.37 7.87 2.23
CA ARG A 200 12.15 7.93 3.03
C ARG A 200 11.12 6.97 2.47
N ARG A 201 10.59 6.14 3.36
CA ARG A 201 9.68 5.06 3.03
C ARG A 201 8.36 5.59 2.47
N HIS A 202 7.94 4.98 1.36
CA HIS A 202 6.63 5.22 0.72
C HIS A 202 6.30 6.67 0.36
N GLU A 203 7.30 7.57 0.28
CA GLU A 203 7.07 8.92 -0.18
C GLU A 203 6.65 8.94 -1.66
N ASN A 204 5.63 9.73 -1.98
CA ASN A 204 5.22 9.90 -3.36
C ASN A 204 6.25 10.76 -4.09
N HIS A 205 6.81 10.21 -5.16
CA HIS A 205 7.75 10.89 -6.01
C HIS A 205 7.36 10.74 -7.49
N ILE A 206 7.71 11.73 -8.29
CA ILE A 206 7.73 11.65 -9.75
C ILE A 206 9.15 12.02 -10.18
N GLN A 207 9.81 11.11 -10.87
CA GLN A 207 11.18 11.30 -11.34
C GLN A 207 11.23 11.31 -12.88
N GLY A 208 12.01 12.23 -13.43
CA GLY A 208 12.49 12.22 -14.80
C GLY A 208 14.01 12.25 -14.78
N VAL A 209 14.66 11.31 -15.46
CA VAL A 209 16.12 11.20 -15.50
C VAL A 209 16.58 11.07 -16.94
N ARG A 210 17.66 11.77 -17.29
CA ARG A 210 18.41 11.59 -18.54
C ARG A 210 19.65 10.77 -18.22
N PHE A 211 19.74 9.60 -18.83
CA PHE A 211 20.75 8.62 -18.45
C PHE A 211 21.16 7.72 -19.62
N LYS A 212 22.30 7.03 -19.46
CA LYS A 212 22.73 5.93 -20.34
C LYS A 212 22.51 4.60 -19.66
N TYR A 213 22.09 3.61 -20.44
CA TYR A 213 21.95 2.24 -19.95
C TYR A 213 23.33 1.64 -19.64
N GLY A 214 23.39 0.89 -18.54
CA GLY A 214 24.50 0.02 -18.24
C GLY A 214 24.46 -1.29 -19.02
N ALA A 215 25.22 -2.28 -18.54
CA ALA A 215 25.30 -3.59 -19.21
C ALA A 215 23.93 -4.29 -19.31
N SER A 216 23.03 -3.99 -18.38
CA SER A 216 21.63 -4.38 -18.43
C SER A 216 20.73 -3.16 -18.58
N PRO A 217 19.69 -3.19 -19.43
CA PRO A 217 18.79 -2.05 -19.66
C PRO A 217 17.92 -1.68 -18.44
N ARG A 218 18.03 -2.42 -17.34
CA ARG A 218 17.40 -2.09 -16.06
C ARG A 218 18.23 -1.11 -15.24
N TYR A 219 19.51 -0.97 -15.57
CA TYR A 219 20.47 -0.21 -14.80
C TYR A 219 20.97 1.00 -15.60
N MET A 220 21.31 2.03 -14.84
CA MET A 220 21.89 3.28 -15.26
C MET A 220 23.39 3.21 -15.07
N HIS A 221 24.14 3.69 -16.06
CA HIS A 221 25.60 3.80 -16.02
C HIS A 221 26.08 5.26 -15.97
N GLU A 222 25.29 6.20 -16.49
CA GLU A 222 25.59 7.63 -16.44
C GLU A 222 24.29 8.41 -16.26
N CYS A 223 24.34 9.54 -15.55
CA CYS A 223 23.20 10.44 -15.37
C CYS A 223 23.61 11.90 -15.63
N ASP A 224 22.98 12.52 -16.62
CA ASP A 224 23.28 13.90 -17.05
C ASP A 224 22.28 14.92 -16.48
N GLN A 225 21.08 14.45 -16.15
CA GLN A 225 20.00 15.30 -15.66
C GLN A 225 19.06 14.47 -14.79
N ALA A 226 18.59 15.06 -13.70
CA ALA A 226 17.48 14.50 -12.94
C ALA A 226 16.51 15.60 -12.48
N ILE A 227 15.22 15.32 -12.57
CA ILE A 227 14.13 16.19 -12.15
C ILE A 227 13.24 15.35 -11.23
N VAL A 228 13.21 15.71 -9.95
CA VAL A 228 12.51 14.95 -8.93
C VAL A 228 11.48 15.84 -8.25
N LEU A 229 10.22 15.44 -8.30
CA LEU A 229 9.15 15.99 -7.49
C LEU A 229 8.83 15.00 -6.37
N ARG A 230 9.10 15.37 -5.13
CA ARG A 230 8.50 14.78 -3.94
C ARG A 230 7.20 15.52 -3.60
N TRP A 231 6.16 14.78 -3.28
CA TRP A 231 4.91 15.39 -2.86
C TRP A 231 4.16 14.58 -1.80
N LYS A 232 3.35 15.28 -1.01
CA LYS A 232 2.34 14.68 -0.13
C LYS A 232 1.10 15.55 -0.03
N CYS A 233 -0.04 14.93 0.24
CA CYS A 233 -1.31 15.59 0.47
C CYS A 233 -1.76 15.35 1.91
N ILE A 234 -1.89 16.42 2.69
CA ILE A 234 -2.34 16.36 4.10
C ILE A 234 -3.77 16.87 4.27
N ALA A 235 -4.49 17.08 3.18
CA ALA A 235 -5.87 17.56 3.22
C ALA A 235 -6.78 16.57 3.95
N GLU A 236 -7.56 17.08 4.91
CA GLU A 236 -8.45 16.23 5.72
C GLU A 236 -9.46 15.47 4.84
N ALA A 237 -9.97 16.12 3.79
CA ALA A 237 -10.88 15.50 2.83
C ALA A 237 -10.24 14.30 2.10
N SER A 238 -8.96 14.37 1.75
CA SER A 238 -8.22 13.26 1.14
C SER A 238 -8.06 12.09 2.11
N VAL A 239 -7.62 12.36 3.35
CA VAL A 239 -7.49 11.32 4.40
C VAL A 239 -8.85 10.65 4.66
N ASN A 240 -9.92 11.46 4.73
CA ASN A 240 -11.28 10.99 4.94
C ASN A 240 -11.80 10.11 3.79
N ALA A 241 -11.53 10.48 2.55
CA ALA A 241 -11.93 9.69 1.38
C ALA A 241 -11.26 8.31 1.38
N LYS A 242 -9.95 8.24 1.66
CA LYS A 242 -9.18 6.99 1.74
C LYS A 242 -9.65 6.07 2.86
N ALA A 243 -10.01 6.63 4.02
CA ALA A 243 -10.54 5.86 5.13
C ALA A 243 -11.96 5.32 4.84
N LYS A 244 -12.82 6.12 4.18
CA LYS A 244 -14.19 5.69 3.81
C LYS A 244 -14.21 4.48 2.89
N ASP A 245 -13.22 4.34 2.00
CA ASP A 245 -13.11 3.17 1.11
C ASP A 245 -12.98 1.86 1.91
N VAL A 246 -12.21 1.86 3.01
CA VAL A 246 -12.06 0.69 3.89
C VAL A 246 -13.39 0.31 4.53
N VAL A 247 -14.15 1.30 5.01
CA VAL A 247 -15.47 1.08 5.64
C VAL A 247 -16.49 0.57 4.61
N ALA A 248 -16.44 1.08 3.37
CA ALA A 248 -17.29 0.60 2.29
C ALA A 248 -16.99 -0.87 1.96
N LYS A 249 -15.72 -1.28 2.00
CA LYS A 249 -15.33 -2.69 1.84
C LYS A 249 -15.75 -3.56 3.00
N LEU A 250 -15.67 -3.07 4.24
CA LEU A 250 -16.22 -3.76 5.40
C LEU A 250 -17.73 -4.00 5.24
N ALA A 251 -18.50 -2.99 4.82
CA ALA A 251 -19.93 -3.15 4.58
C ALA A 251 -20.22 -4.23 3.52
N GLN A 252 -19.49 -4.23 2.40
CA GLN A 252 -19.61 -5.26 1.35
C GLN A 252 -19.25 -6.67 1.84
N ALA A 253 -18.24 -6.79 2.70
CA ALA A 253 -17.84 -8.06 3.32
C ALA A 253 -18.92 -8.56 4.30
N THR A 254 -19.46 -7.65 5.11
CA THR A 254 -20.49 -7.96 6.11
C THR A 254 -21.77 -8.53 5.47
N GLU A 255 -22.13 -8.04 4.28
CA GLU A 255 -23.28 -8.56 3.53
C GLU A 255 -23.13 -10.01 3.05
N GLN A 256 -21.89 -10.53 2.96
CA GLN A 256 -21.57 -11.90 2.53
C GLN A 256 -21.63 -12.90 3.70
N LEU A 257 -21.73 -12.42 4.94
CA LEU A 257 -21.85 -13.26 6.12
C LEU A 257 -23.25 -13.87 6.22
N PRO A 258 -23.37 -15.11 6.70
CA PRO A 258 -24.66 -15.72 7.00
C PRO A 258 -25.26 -15.14 8.29
N ASN A 259 -26.56 -15.38 8.51
CA ASN A 259 -27.28 -14.87 9.70
C ASN A 259 -27.34 -15.89 10.85
N ASP A 260 -26.86 -17.12 10.64
CA ASP A 260 -27.06 -18.25 11.56
C ASP A 260 -25.90 -18.50 12.54
N ARG A 261 -24.77 -17.80 12.36
CA ARG A 261 -23.54 -18.01 13.14
C ARG A 261 -22.72 -16.72 13.22
N PRO A 262 -21.83 -16.57 14.22
CA PRO A 262 -21.00 -15.37 14.33
C PRO A 262 -20.05 -15.20 13.15
N GLY A 263 -19.86 -13.95 12.74
CA GLY A 263 -19.05 -13.55 11.61
C GLY A 263 -17.76 -12.87 12.02
N VAL A 264 -16.72 -13.05 11.21
CA VAL A 264 -15.43 -12.36 11.32
C VAL A 264 -15.05 -11.81 9.96
N VAL A 265 -14.61 -10.56 9.89
CA VAL A 265 -14.08 -9.97 8.66
C VAL A 265 -12.59 -9.68 8.82
N HIS A 266 -11.77 -10.14 7.88
CA HIS A 266 -10.37 -9.76 7.73
C HIS A 266 -10.24 -8.83 6.52
N ILE A 267 -9.67 -7.64 6.73
CA ILE A 267 -9.38 -6.68 5.67
C ILE A 267 -7.86 -6.53 5.55
N GLY A 268 -7.28 -6.85 4.40
CA GLY A 268 -5.85 -6.68 4.12
C GLY A 268 -5.59 -5.43 3.29
N LEU A 269 -4.92 -4.44 3.87
CA LEU A 269 -4.57 -3.17 3.26
C LEU A 269 -3.09 -3.13 2.91
N GLU A 270 -2.75 -2.57 1.76
CA GLU A 270 -1.38 -2.17 1.48
C GLU A 270 -1.21 -0.70 1.90
N ALA A 271 -0.33 -0.46 2.86
CA ALA A 271 -0.05 0.86 3.40
C ALA A 271 1.27 1.37 2.79
N VAL A 272 1.14 2.10 1.68
CA VAL A 272 2.26 2.55 0.82
C VAL A 272 2.09 4.00 0.37
N GLU A 273 1.31 4.81 1.11
CA GLU A 273 1.07 6.23 0.79
C GLU A 273 1.80 7.21 1.72
N GLY A 274 2.88 6.75 2.35
CA GLY A 274 3.74 7.51 3.27
C GLY A 274 3.29 7.40 4.73
N ASP A 275 4.25 7.29 5.64
CA ASP A 275 4.01 6.92 7.04
C ASP A 275 3.03 7.87 7.76
N GLU A 276 3.18 9.19 7.61
CA GLU A 276 2.29 10.18 8.24
C GLU A 276 0.85 10.06 7.72
N SER A 277 0.69 9.92 6.40
CA SER A 277 -0.62 9.79 5.75
C SER A 277 -1.32 8.50 6.15
N GLU A 278 -0.58 7.40 6.23
CA GLU A 278 -1.10 6.09 6.65
C GLU A 278 -1.46 6.11 8.14
N ALA A 279 -0.66 6.74 9.01
CA ALA A 279 -1.02 6.90 10.42
C ALA A 279 -2.34 7.65 10.60
N ALA A 280 -2.55 8.75 9.86
CA ALA A 280 -3.79 9.51 9.88
C ALA A 280 -4.99 8.68 9.34
N ARG A 281 -4.77 7.92 8.26
CA ARG A 281 -5.77 7.01 7.69
C ARG A 281 -6.15 5.89 8.67
N ILE A 282 -5.17 5.26 9.32
CA ILE A 282 -5.38 4.22 10.34
C ILE A 282 -6.24 4.76 11.47
N ALA A 283 -5.86 5.91 12.04
CA ALA A 283 -6.63 6.55 13.11
C ALA A 283 -8.09 6.84 12.70
N ARG A 284 -8.31 7.22 11.43
CA ARG A 284 -9.66 7.47 10.90
C ARG A 284 -10.45 6.17 10.69
N VAL A 285 -9.81 5.11 10.18
CA VAL A 285 -10.42 3.78 10.03
C VAL A 285 -10.88 3.26 11.40
N LEU A 286 -10.03 3.32 12.43
CA LEU A 286 -10.39 2.87 13.77
C LEU A 286 -11.61 3.62 14.34
N LYS A 287 -11.64 4.95 14.20
CA LYS A 287 -12.81 5.76 14.59
C LYS A 287 -14.08 5.41 13.81
N SER A 288 -13.96 5.01 12.56
CA SER A 288 -15.10 4.56 11.75
C SER A 288 -15.57 3.17 12.15
N LEU A 289 -14.66 2.25 12.50
CA LEU A 289 -15.00 0.91 13.00
C LEU A 289 -15.76 0.98 14.33
N GLU A 290 -15.42 1.91 15.22
CA GLU A 290 -16.14 2.14 16.49
C GLU A 290 -17.61 2.49 16.31
N LYS A 291 -17.97 3.06 15.16
CA LYS A 291 -19.35 3.49 14.83
C LYS A 291 -19.99 2.60 13.77
N PHE A 292 -19.31 1.53 13.36
CA PHE A 292 -19.82 0.67 12.30
C PHE A 292 -20.98 -0.17 12.82
N ASP A 293 -22.12 -0.05 12.17
CA ASP A 293 -23.31 -0.85 12.46
C ASP A 293 -23.43 -1.98 11.42
N PRO A 294 -23.23 -3.26 11.80
CA PRO A 294 -23.41 -4.39 10.91
C PRO A 294 -24.89 -4.67 10.56
N ARG A 295 -25.83 -3.86 11.07
CA ARG A 295 -27.28 -4.04 10.92
C ARG A 295 -27.73 -5.37 11.53
N ASP A 296 -28.39 -6.22 10.75
CA ASP A 296 -28.88 -7.53 11.14
C ASP A 296 -27.82 -8.64 11.05
N LYS A 297 -26.61 -8.33 10.58
CA LYS A 297 -25.55 -9.33 10.42
C LYS A 297 -24.84 -9.63 11.74
N PRO A 298 -24.61 -10.91 12.07
CA PRO A 298 -23.96 -11.32 13.32
C PRO A 298 -22.43 -11.12 13.27
N LEU A 299 -21.95 -9.95 12.85
CA LEU A 299 -20.53 -9.63 12.80
C LEU A 299 -19.99 -9.38 14.23
N GLU A 300 -19.11 -10.26 14.71
CA GLU A 300 -18.50 -10.14 16.04
C GLU A 300 -17.15 -9.42 15.97
N PHE A 301 -16.29 -9.76 15.01
CA PHE A 301 -14.91 -9.25 14.96
C PHE A 301 -14.52 -8.73 13.59
N VAL A 302 -13.72 -7.66 13.58
CA VAL A 302 -13.06 -7.13 12.39
C VAL A 302 -11.57 -7.03 12.66
N TYR A 303 -10.77 -7.62 11.78
CA TYR A 303 -9.31 -7.44 11.73
C TYR A 303 -8.93 -6.60 10.53
N VAL A 304 -8.05 -5.63 10.73
CA VAL A 304 -7.45 -4.82 9.67
C VAL A 304 -5.95 -5.06 9.69
N HIS A 305 -5.47 -5.69 8.64
CA HIS A 305 -4.07 -6.03 8.42
C HIS A 305 -3.46 -4.97 7.53
N TYR A 306 -2.40 -4.33 7.99
CA TYR A 306 -1.63 -3.35 7.25
C TYR A 306 -0.34 -4.02 6.82
N PHE A 307 -0.18 -4.22 5.52
CA PHE A 307 1.04 -4.71 4.90
C PHE A 307 1.87 -3.52 4.43
N LEU A 308 3.08 -3.39 4.94
CA LEU A 308 4.02 -2.32 4.63
C LEU A 308 5.25 -2.93 3.92
N PRO A 309 5.10 -3.39 2.67
CA PRO A 309 6.21 -3.90 1.89
C PRO A 309 7.18 -2.76 1.59
N ASP A 310 8.47 -2.97 1.80
CA ASP A 310 9.48 -1.98 1.48
C ASP A 310 10.70 -2.56 0.75
N SER A 311 11.45 -1.71 0.06
CA SER A 311 12.68 -2.11 -0.60
C SER A 311 13.73 -1.04 -0.37
N PRO A 312 14.36 -1.05 0.81
CA PRO A 312 15.31 -0.03 1.19
C PRO A 312 16.55 -0.08 0.28
N PRO A 313 17.31 1.01 0.19
CA PRO A 313 18.50 1.05 -0.67
C PRO A 313 19.57 0.01 -0.29
N GLU A 314 19.73 -0.26 1.01
CA GLU A 314 20.68 -1.23 1.56
C GLU A 314 20.05 -2.62 1.79
N GLY A 315 19.30 -3.14 0.81
CA GLY A 315 18.67 -4.45 0.94
C GLY A 315 17.88 -4.91 -0.27
N GLY A 316 17.51 -6.20 -0.27
CA GLY A 316 16.68 -6.76 -1.34
C GLY A 316 15.19 -6.47 -1.17
N TRP A 317 14.71 -6.54 0.07
CA TRP A 317 13.33 -6.25 0.48
C TRP A 317 13.26 -6.18 2.00
N ASP A 318 12.26 -5.45 2.48
CA ASP A 318 11.83 -5.41 3.88
C ASP A 318 10.29 -5.52 3.93
N PHE A 319 9.73 -5.93 5.05
CA PHE A 319 8.30 -6.11 5.21
C PHE A 319 7.90 -5.95 6.66
N GLU A 320 7.05 -4.96 6.92
CA GLU A 320 6.35 -4.84 8.19
C GLU A 320 4.89 -5.22 8.03
N GLU A 321 4.33 -5.77 9.09
CA GLU A 321 2.92 -6.06 9.23
C GLU A 321 2.45 -5.41 10.53
N ARG A 322 1.26 -4.83 10.49
CA ARG A 322 0.56 -4.38 11.69
C ARG A 322 -0.87 -4.88 11.60
N VAL A 323 -1.42 -5.32 12.72
CA VAL A 323 -2.82 -5.73 12.79
C VAL A 323 -3.54 -4.94 13.87
N ASP A 324 -4.61 -4.27 13.48
CA ASP A 324 -5.57 -3.70 14.42
C ASP A 324 -6.86 -4.54 14.37
N TRP A 325 -7.58 -4.63 15.48
CA TRP A 325 -8.83 -5.36 15.53
C TRP A 325 -9.87 -4.67 16.42
N ARG A 326 -11.14 -5.00 16.16
CA ARG A 326 -12.28 -4.55 16.96
C ARG A 326 -13.29 -5.66 17.13
N ARG A 327 -13.83 -5.76 18.35
CA ARG A 327 -15.07 -6.48 18.61
C ARG A 327 -16.24 -5.51 18.44
N LEU A 328 -17.21 -5.87 17.61
CA LEU A 328 -18.42 -5.08 17.37
C LEU A 328 -19.62 -5.62 18.15
N SER A 329 -19.66 -6.93 18.39
CA SER A 329 -20.72 -7.59 19.14
C SER A 329 -20.23 -8.88 19.80
N GLY A 330 -21.09 -9.54 20.57
CA GLY A 330 -20.79 -10.82 21.21
C GLY A 330 -19.91 -10.73 22.46
N THR A 331 -19.78 -11.85 23.17
CA THR A 331 -18.95 -11.97 24.39
C THR A 331 -17.80 -12.97 24.24
N SER A 332 -17.76 -13.68 23.11
CA SER A 332 -16.75 -14.68 22.75
C SER A 332 -15.33 -14.15 22.93
N ARG A 333 -14.37 -15.04 23.22
CA ARG A 333 -12.94 -14.66 23.18
C ARG A 333 -12.53 -14.33 21.74
N MET A 334 -11.50 -13.50 21.60
CA MET A 334 -10.95 -13.18 20.29
C MET A 334 -10.52 -14.48 19.58
N PRO A 335 -10.99 -14.73 18.34
CA PRO A 335 -10.77 -16.02 17.68
C PRO A 335 -9.35 -16.18 17.10
N LEU A 336 -8.55 -15.11 17.03
CA LEU A 336 -7.18 -15.17 16.52
C LEU A 336 -6.28 -14.20 17.30
N ASP A 337 -5.32 -14.75 18.05
CA ASP A 337 -4.33 -14.01 18.84
C ASP A 337 -3.02 -14.83 18.97
N PRO A 338 -1.86 -14.35 18.50
CA PRO A 338 -1.66 -13.13 17.71
C PRO A 338 -2.30 -13.23 16.32
N ALA A 339 -2.73 -12.10 15.78
CA ALA A 339 -3.43 -12.03 14.49
C ALA A 339 -2.52 -11.85 13.26
N MET A 340 -1.20 -11.85 13.46
CA MET A 340 -0.20 -11.69 12.40
C MET A 340 -0.28 -12.83 11.38
N LEU A 341 -0.22 -12.48 10.09
CA LEU A 341 -0.38 -13.39 8.98
C LEU A 341 0.94 -13.75 8.33
N VAL A 342 1.84 -12.77 8.19
CA VAL A 342 3.07 -12.83 7.41
C VAL A 342 4.29 -12.88 8.31
N ILE A 343 4.40 -11.99 9.30
CA ILE A 343 5.56 -11.96 10.21
C ILE A 343 5.30 -12.97 11.35
N PRO A 344 6.26 -13.88 11.63
CA PRO A 344 6.15 -14.77 12.77
C PRO A 344 6.09 -13.99 14.09
N PRO A 345 5.36 -14.48 15.11
CA PRO A 345 5.32 -13.85 16.43
C PRO A 345 6.68 -13.76 17.14
N ASP A 346 7.66 -14.59 16.73
CA ASP A 346 8.99 -14.66 17.34
C ASP A 346 10.00 -13.65 16.77
N ASP A 347 9.60 -12.87 15.75
CA ASP A 347 10.45 -11.89 15.04
C ASP A 347 10.16 -10.41 15.43
N GLU A 348 9.42 -10.15 16.53
CA GLU A 348 9.13 -8.80 17.08
C GLU A 348 10.15 -8.27 18.10
#